data_AF-A0A947BW14-F1
#
_entry.id   AF-A0A947BW14-F1
#
_cell.length_a   1.000
_cell.length_b   1.000
_cell.length_c   1.000
_cell.angle_alpha   90.00
_cell.angle_beta   90.00
_cell.angle_gamma   90.00
#
_symmetry.space_group_name_H-M   'P 1'
#
loop_
_entity.id
_entity.type
_entity.pdbx_description
1 polymer ?
#
loop_
_entity_poly.entity_id
_entity_poly.type
_entity_poly.pdbx_seq_one_letter_code
_entity_poly.pdbx_strand_id
1 'polypeptide(L)'
;MLATLLLILCGTAFAADKPNILVIWGDDIGVHNISAYNHGIMGYQTPNIDRIAKEGGMFTDSYAQQSCTAGRASFVMGQHPF
;
A
#
# COMPACT_ATOMS: atom_id res chain seq x y z
N MET A 1 4.46 -46.15 12.75
CA MET A 1 3.12 -45.64 12.37
C MET A 1 2.92 -44.16 12.69
N LEU A 2 3.31 -43.64 13.87
CA LEU A 2 3.13 -42.22 14.21
C LEU A 2 4.03 -41.25 13.41
N ALA A 3 5.28 -41.64 13.11
CA ALA A 3 6.22 -40.83 12.33
C ALA A 3 5.81 -40.65 10.85
N THR A 4 5.10 -41.63 10.29
CA THR A 4 4.62 -41.59 8.89
C THR A 4 3.46 -40.60 8.71
N LEU A 5 2.68 -40.37 9.77
CA LEU A 5 1.58 -39.40 9.77
C LEU A 5 2.10 -37.94 9.81
N LEU A 6 3.25 -37.71 10.47
CA LEU A 6 3.85 -36.38 10.63
C LEU A 6 4.45 -35.83 9.32
N LEU A 7 4.94 -36.69 8.42
CA LEU A 7 5.48 -36.26 7.12
C LEU A 7 4.39 -35.80 6.14
N ILE A 8 3.14 -36.24 6.29
CA ILE A 8 2.04 -35.89 5.38
C ILE A 8 1.50 -34.48 5.67
N LEU A 9 1.71 -33.95 6.89
CA LEU A 9 1.31 -32.58 7.25
C LEU A 9 2.26 -31.49 6.72
N CYS A 10 3.41 -31.86 6.14
CA CYS A 10 4.30 -30.89 5.49
C CYS A 10 3.78 -30.60 4.08
N GLY A 11 2.71 -29.83 4.00
CA GLY A 11 2.11 -29.41 2.73
C GLY A 11 3.13 -28.66 1.87
N THR A 12 3.20 -29.01 0.58
CA THR A 12 4.00 -28.29 -0.40
C THR A 12 3.45 -26.88 -0.57
N ALA A 13 4.16 -25.87 -0.07
CA ALA A 13 3.83 -24.48 -0.34
C ALA A 13 4.16 -24.18 -1.82
N PHE A 14 3.12 -24.06 -2.65
CA PHE A 14 3.29 -23.52 -4.00
C PHE A 14 3.55 -22.02 -3.88
N ALA A 15 4.65 -21.55 -4.46
CA ALA A 15 4.90 -20.12 -4.57
C ALA A 15 3.76 -19.49 -5.38
N ALA A 16 3.17 -18.41 -4.87
CA ALA A 16 2.19 -17.65 -5.62
C ALA A 16 2.82 -17.09 -6.90
N ASP A 17 2.02 -17.00 -7.96
CA ASP A 17 2.45 -16.33 -9.19
C ASP A 17 2.95 -14.92 -8.87
N LYS A 18 4.05 -14.52 -9.52
CA LYS A 18 4.67 -13.21 -9.28
C LYS A 18 3.67 -12.10 -9.63
N PRO A 19 3.22 -11.28 -8.66
CA PRO A 19 2.28 -10.21 -8.94
C PRO A 19 2.97 -9.06 -9.68
N ASN A 20 2.18 -8.31 -10.46
CA ASN A 20 2.59 -7.00 -10.95
C ASN A 20 2.30 -5.96 -9.86
N ILE A 21 3.32 -5.18 -9.49
CA ILE A 21 3.21 -4.14 -8.46
C ILE A 21 3.26 -2.78 -9.16
N LEU A 22 2.19 -1.99 -9.01
CA LEU A 22 2.10 -0.62 -9.52
C LEU A 22 2.02 0.35 -8.34
N VAL A 23 2.91 1.34 -8.33
CA VAL A 23 2.88 2.47 -7.39
C VAL A 23 2.42 3.71 -8.14
N ILE A 24 1.36 4.34 -7.65
CA ILE A 24 0.85 5.62 -8.16
C ILE A 24 1.15 6.70 -7.12
N TRP A 25 1.82 7.77 -7.54
CA TRP A 25 2.24 8.85 -6.64
C TRP A 25 1.68 10.20 -7.11
N GLY A 26 0.84 10.83 -6.28
CA GLY A 26 0.41 12.22 -6.48
C GLY A 26 1.42 13.25 -5.97
N ASP A 27 1.70 14.30 -6.74
CA ASP A 27 2.55 15.40 -6.31
C ASP A 27 1.75 16.43 -5.51
N ASP A 28 2.29 16.89 -4.38
CA ASP A 28 1.64 17.86 -3.48
C ASP A 28 0.18 17.52 -3.07
N ILE A 29 -0.12 16.22 -2.92
CA ILE A 29 -1.44 15.75 -2.49
C ILE A 29 -1.49 15.64 -0.97
N GLY A 30 -2.31 16.48 -0.33
CA GLY A 30 -2.63 16.38 1.09
C GLY A 30 -3.70 15.32 1.37
N VAL A 31 -3.80 14.87 2.62
CA VAL A 31 -4.77 13.85 3.07
C VAL A 31 -6.20 14.25 2.71
N HIS A 32 -6.56 15.51 2.95
CA HIS A 32 -7.90 16.00 2.65
C HIS A 32 -8.18 16.19 1.15
N ASN A 33 -7.19 16.02 0.26
CA ASN A 33 -7.45 16.08 -1.17
C ASN A 33 -8.09 14.80 -1.73
N ILE A 34 -8.15 13.72 -0.97
CA ILE A 34 -8.72 12.44 -1.39
C ILE A 34 -10.03 12.20 -0.63
N SER A 35 -11.14 11.94 -1.36
CA SER A 35 -12.47 11.83 -0.73
C SER A 35 -12.65 10.61 0.16
N ALA A 36 -11.84 9.56 -0.03
CA ALA A 36 -11.75 8.44 0.91
C ALA A 36 -11.38 8.89 2.34
N TYR A 37 -10.56 9.94 2.50
CA TYR A 37 -10.16 10.47 3.81
C TYR A 37 -11.02 11.65 4.28
N ASN A 38 -11.46 12.52 3.35
CA ASN A 38 -12.26 13.70 3.72
C ASN A 38 -13.77 13.43 3.77
N HIS A 39 -14.23 12.26 3.36
CA HIS A 39 -15.64 11.86 3.33
C HIS A 39 -16.58 12.83 2.58
N GLY A 40 -16.08 13.42 1.49
CA GLY A 40 -16.83 14.34 0.64
C GLY A 40 -16.92 15.78 1.16
N ILE A 41 -16.27 16.10 2.30
CA ILE A 41 -16.30 17.45 2.89
C ILE A 41 -15.77 18.52 1.92
N MET A 42 -14.81 18.15 1.05
CA MET A 42 -14.23 19.09 0.09
C MET A 42 -15.12 19.38 -1.13
N GLY A 43 -16.32 18.78 -1.21
CA GLY A 43 -17.30 19.03 -2.27
C GLY A 43 -17.04 18.31 -3.60
N TYR A 44 -15.92 17.60 -3.72
CA TYR A 44 -15.59 16.74 -4.87
C TYR A 44 -15.30 15.30 -4.43
N GLN A 45 -15.26 14.40 -5.41
CA GLN A 45 -14.98 12.98 -5.21
C GLN A 45 -13.84 12.50 -6.10
N THR A 46 -13.11 11.50 -5.61
CA THR A 46 -12.04 10.78 -6.30
C THR A 46 -12.45 9.32 -6.53
N PRO A 47 -13.50 9.04 -7.34
CA PRO A 47 -14.17 7.75 -7.34
C PRO A 47 -13.27 6.55 -7.66
N ASN A 48 -12.25 6.74 -8.50
CA ASN A 48 -11.28 5.68 -8.81
C ASN A 48 -10.33 5.38 -7.64
N ILE A 49 -9.93 6.40 -6.87
CA ILE A 49 -9.07 6.24 -5.70
C ILE A 49 -9.89 5.69 -4.52
N ASP A 50 -11.11 6.18 -4.36
CA ASP A 50 -12.05 5.70 -3.34
C ASP A 50 -12.38 4.21 -3.53
N ARG A 51 -12.50 3.75 -4.78
CA ARG A 51 -12.65 2.32 -5.10
C ARG A 51 -11.44 1.51 -4.62
N ILE A 52 -10.21 1.99 -4.85
CA ILE A 52 -8.99 1.31 -4.39
C ILE A 52 -8.96 1.22 -2.85
N ALA A 53 -9.34 2.30 -2.15
CA ALA A 53 -9.41 2.29 -0.69
C ALA A 53 -10.47 1.31 -0.16
N LYS A 54 -11.63 1.21 -0.83
CA LYS A 54 -12.73 0.30 -0.45
C LYS A 54 -12.41 -1.17 -0.71
N GLU A 55 -11.77 -1.47 -1.83
CA GLU A 55 -11.42 -2.85 -2.24
C GLU A 55 -10.14 -3.36 -1.57
N GLY A 56 -9.28 -2.45 -1.10
CA GLY A 56 -8.01 -2.75 -0.49
C GLY A 56 -7.93 -2.32 0.97
N GLY A 57 -6.82 -1.65 1.30
CA GLY A 57 -6.56 -1.10 2.62
C GLY A 57 -6.34 0.41 2.57
N MET A 58 -6.61 1.08 3.70
CA MET A 58 -6.39 2.51 3.87
C MET A 58 -5.45 2.73 5.06
N PHE A 59 -4.46 3.60 4.89
CA PHE A 59 -3.50 3.92 5.94
C PHE A 59 -3.89 5.24 6.60
N THR A 60 -4.12 5.21 7.91
CA THR A 60 -4.39 6.43 8.71
C THR A 60 -3.10 7.17 9.07
N ASP A 61 -2.00 6.42 9.16
CA ASP A 61 -0.70 6.89 9.63
C ASP A 61 0.35 6.60 8.54
N SER A 62 0.53 7.55 7.63
CA SER A 62 1.52 7.49 6.55
C SER A 62 2.33 8.78 6.53
N TYR A 63 3.59 8.70 6.94
CA TYR A 63 4.49 9.85 7.02
C TYR A 63 5.42 9.91 5.82
N ALA A 64 5.68 11.13 5.33
CA ALA A 64 6.56 11.39 4.21
C ALA A 64 7.57 12.49 4.54
N GLN A 65 8.64 12.56 3.76
CA GLN A 65 9.58 13.67 3.84
C GLN A 65 8.94 14.95 3.31
N GLN A 66 9.34 16.11 3.85
CA GLN A 66 8.76 17.42 3.53
C GLN A 66 9.21 17.99 2.16
N SER A 67 9.94 17.21 1.36
CA SER A 67 10.45 17.62 0.05
C SER A 67 10.13 16.54 -0.98
N CYS A 68 9.68 16.95 -2.18
CA CYS A 68 9.43 16.03 -3.28
C CYS A 68 10.67 15.20 -3.64
N THR A 69 11.85 15.82 -3.66
CA THR A 69 13.12 15.13 -3.97
C THR A 69 13.47 14.13 -2.87
N ALA A 70 13.49 14.57 -1.61
CA ALA A 70 13.83 13.70 -0.49
C ALA A 70 12.81 12.57 -0.33
N GLY A 71 11.52 12.84 -0.47
CA GLY A 71 10.44 11.86 -0.36
C GLY A 71 10.55 10.78 -1.42
N ARG A 72 10.69 11.18 -2.70
CA ARG A 72 10.85 10.23 -3.81
C ARG A 72 12.11 9.40 -3.67
N ALA A 73 13.24 10.01 -3.31
CA ALA A 73 14.49 9.29 -3.07
C ALA A 73 14.34 8.27 -1.93
N SER A 74 13.72 8.67 -0.81
CA SER A 74 13.55 7.81 0.36
C SER A 74 12.67 6.60 0.07
N PHE A 75 11.61 6.78 -0.72
CA PHE A 75 10.71 5.69 -1.12
C PHE A 75 11.40 4.70 -2.07
N VAL A 76 12.08 5.20 -3.11
CA VAL A 76 12.75 4.34 -4.10
C VAL A 76 13.89 3.56 -3.48
N MET A 77 14.67 4.18 -2.61
CA MET A 77 15.83 3.55 -1.98
C MET A 77 15.47 2.77 -0.71
N GLY A 78 14.30 3.02 -0.11
CA GLY A 78 13.90 2.43 1.18
C GLY A 78 14.76 2.93 2.35
N GLN A 79 15.28 4.14 2.27
CA GLN A 79 16.22 4.71 3.24
C GLN A 79 15.78 6.10 3.70
N HIS A 80 16.13 6.43 4.95
CA HIS A 80 15.99 7.80 5.44
C HIS A 80 17.06 8.68 4.77
N PRO A 81 16.75 9.92 4.35
CA PRO A 81 17.69 10.76 3.59
C PRO A 81 18.80 11.39 4.44
N PHE A 82 18.79 11.16 5.76
CA PHE A 82 19.78 11.64 6.75
C PHE A 82 20.19 10.51 7.68
#